data_AF-A0A7S2NG32-F1
#
_entry.id   AF-A0A7S2NG32-F1
#
_cell.length_a   1.000
_cell.length_b   1.000
_cell.length_c   1.000
_cell.angle_alpha   90.00
_cell.angle_beta   90.00
_cell.angle_gamma   90.00
#
_symmetry.space_group_name_H-M   'P 1'
#
loop_
_entity.id
_entity.type
_entity.pdbx_description
1 polymer ?
#
loop_
_entity_poly.entity_id
_entity_poly.type
_entity_poly.pdbx_seq_one_letter_code
_entity_poly.pdbx_strand_id
1 'polypeptide(L)'
;LECIARCGVNKYRGIAEMKIGQKVRAMIGNLLGETTEEAAMEAATHVKVARFDARAAPVPSGTSPEEHGEWLRMWDQVSLGELYGFPVWEKEVHDLLRANLGVLRSVFLAYAASSLVGPSTLIDLDELHDFVVETGLETEGYGWQTMTRQYQEANLGSNDAVLELHEF
;
A
#
# COMPACT_ATOMS: atom_id res chain seq x y z
N LEU A 1 3.32 -28.74 36.04
CA LEU A 1 4.09 -28.10 34.95
C LEU A 1 3.99 -28.86 33.63
N GLU A 2 4.23 -30.17 33.60
CA GLU A 2 4.14 -30.97 32.36
C GLU A 2 2.77 -30.86 31.65
N CYS A 3 1.66 -30.96 32.38
CA CYS A 3 0.32 -30.84 31.80
C CYS A 3 0.12 -29.49 31.09
N ILE A 4 0.58 -28.39 31.71
CA ILE A 4 0.49 -27.04 31.14
C ILE A 4 1.34 -26.95 29.86
N ALA A 5 2.53 -27.54 29.87
CA ALA A 5 3.39 -27.56 28.69
C ALA A 5 2.75 -28.30 27.50
N ARG A 6 2.14 -29.47 27.74
CA ARG A 6 1.39 -30.20 26.69
C ARG A 6 0.20 -29.42 26.18
N CYS A 7 -0.54 -28.76 27.08
CA CYS A 7 -1.65 -27.87 26.70
C CYS A 7 -1.17 -26.72 25.81
N GLY A 8 -0.04 -26.08 26.15
CA GLY A 8 0.53 -25.01 25.32
C GLY A 8 0.97 -25.47 23.94
N VAL A 9 1.67 -26.61 23.86
CA VAL A 9 2.08 -27.19 22.57
C VAL A 9 0.87 -27.53 21.70
N ASN A 10 -0.18 -28.09 22.29
CA ASN A 10 -1.41 -28.41 21.56
C ASN A 10 -2.20 -27.16 21.16
N LYS A 11 -2.31 -26.16 22.04
CA LYS A 11 -3.01 -24.89 21.81
C LYS A 11 -2.45 -24.16 20.59
N TYR A 12 -1.13 -24.00 20.54
CA TYR A 12 -0.44 -23.29 19.46
C TYR A 12 0.07 -24.23 18.35
N ARG A 13 -0.48 -25.45 18.24
CA ARG A 13 0.04 -26.47 17.29
C ARG A 13 0.02 -26.01 15.84
N GLY A 14 -0.98 -25.21 15.46
CA GLY A 14 -1.18 -24.71 14.09
C GLY A 14 -0.26 -23.56 13.70
N ILE A 15 0.53 -23.03 14.64
CA ILE A 15 1.46 -21.93 14.39
C ILE A 15 2.84 -22.54 14.20
N ALA A 16 3.30 -22.57 12.95
CA ALA A 16 4.56 -23.20 12.56
C ALA A 16 5.77 -22.37 13.04
N GLU A 17 5.58 -21.06 13.16
CA GLU A 17 6.56 -20.04 13.53
C GLU A 17 6.92 -20.09 15.02
N MET A 18 6.03 -20.67 15.85
CA MET A 18 6.29 -20.85 17.29
C MET A 18 7.07 -22.15 17.54
N LYS A 19 8.27 -22.06 18.10
CA LYS A 19 9.00 -23.21 18.65
C LYS A 19 8.29 -23.74 19.90
N ILE A 20 8.50 -25.02 20.23
CA ILE A 20 7.89 -25.68 21.42
C ILE A 20 8.04 -24.84 22.69
N GLY A 21 9.24 -24.31 22.98
CA GLY A 21 9.47 -23.47 24.15
C GLY A 21 8.66 -22.16 24.15
N GLN A 22 8.43 -21.56 22.98
CA GLN A 22 7.57 -20.38 22.84
C GLN A 22 6.10 -20.73 23.06
N LYS A 23 5.62 -21.88 22.57
CA LYS A 23 4.25 -22.37 22.82
C LYS A 23 3.97 -22.58 24.31
N VAL A 24 4.94 -23.16 25.03
CA VAL A 24 4.85 -23.36 26.49
C VAL A 24 4.91 -22.04 27.24
N ARG A 25 5.81 -21.13 26.87
CA ARG A 25 5.93 -19.80 27.50
C ARG A 25 4.68 -18.96 27.29
N ALA A 26 4.14 -18.93 26.08
CA ALA A 26 2.88 -18.27 25.77
C ALA A 26 1.74 -18.83 26.65
N MET A 27 1.59 -20.16 26.73
CA MET A 27 0.56 -20.77 27.58
C MET A 27 0.69 -20.37 29.06
N ILE A 28 1.91 -20.29 29.59
CA ILE A 28 2.14 -19.82 30.97
C ILE A 28 1.75 -18.34 31.09
N GLY A 29 2.19 -17.49 30.15
CA GLY A 29 1.85 -16.07 30.13
C GLY A 29 0.34 -15.81 30.05
N ASN A 30 -0.40 -16.58 29.25
CA ASN A 30 -1.86 -16.51 29.18
C ASN A 30 -2.52 -16.84 30.52
N LEU A 31 -2.04 -17.87 31.22
CA LEU A 31 -2.59 -18.25 32.53
C LEU A 31 -2.30 -17.21 33.62
N LEU A 32 -1.17 -16.52 33.51
CA LEU A 32 -0.74 -15.46 34.44
C LEU A 32 -1.32 -14.09 34.08
N GLY A 33 -1.96 -13.94 32.92
CA GLY A 33 -2.44 -12.66 32.41
C GLY A 33 -1.33 -11.72 31.93
N GLU A 34 -0.13 -12.23 31.68
CA GLU A 34 1.04 -11.46 31.22
C GLU A 34 0.99 -11.18 29.71
N THR A 35 0.29 -12.02 28.95
CA THR A 35 0.10 -11.88 27.51
C THR A 35 -1.22 -12.52 27.08
N THR A 36 -1.84 -12.02 26.02
CA THR A 36 -3.03 -12.64 25.42
C THR A 36 -2.63 -13.66 24.36
N GLU A 37 -3.57 -14.52 23.97
CA GLU A 37 -3.44 -15.38 22.80
C GLU A 37 -2.97 -14.62 21.58
N GLU A 38 -3.67 -13.53 21.24
CA GLU A 38 -3.42 -12.72 20.05
C GLU A 38 -2.02 -12.12 20.08
N ALA A 39 -1.61 -11.54 21.21
CA ALA A 39 -0.27 -10.96 21.35
C ALA A 39 0.84 -12.01 21.21
N ALA A 40 0.64 -13.22 21.74
CA ALA A 40 1.59 -14.31 21.59
C ALA A 40 1.67 -14.85 20.14
N MET A 41 0.54 -14.88 19.44
CA MET A 41 0.47 -15.25 18.03
C MET A 41 1.16 -14.21 17.16
N GLU A 42 0.78 -12.94 17.32
CA GLU A 42 1.35 -11.81 16.59
C GLU A 42 2.86 -11.74 16.78
N ALA A 43 3.37 -11.86 18.01
CA ALA A 43 4.81 -11.86 18.26
C ALA A 43 5.57 -12.96 17.51
N ALA A 44 4.91 -14.06 17.16
CA ALA A 44 5.50 -15.18 16.43
C ALA A 44 5.29 -15.11 14.92
N THR A 45 4.13 -14.63 14.46
CA THR A 45 3.75 -14.63 13.03
C THR A 45 3.97 -13.28 12.35
N HIS A 46 4.24 -12.22 13.11
CA HIS A 46 4.47 -10.90 12.56
C HIS A 46 5.75 -10.90 11.70
N VAL A 47 5.55 -10.73 10.40
CA VAL A 47 6.61 -10.68 9.41
C VAL A 47 7.37 -9.36 9.54
N LYS A 48 8.57 -9.40 10.12
CA LYS A 48 9.47 -8.24 10.20
C LYS A 48 10.25 -8.08 8.89
N VAL A 49 9.57 -7.72 7.80
CA VAL A 49 10.26 -7.31 6.58
C VAL A 49 10.54 -5.81 6.67
N ALA A 50 11.80 -5.44 6.47
CA ALA A 50 12.18 -4.04 6.41
C ALA A 50 11.51 -3.39 5.20
N ARG A 51 10.91 -2.22 5.40
CA ARG A 51 10.35 -1.43 4.32
C ARG A 51 11.43 -1.03 3.32
N PHE A 52 11.05 -0.91 2.07
CA PHE A 52 11.93 -0.41 1.03
C PHE A 52 12.16 1.10 1.23
N ASP A 53 13.43 1.51 1.31
CA ASP A 53 13.81 2.92 1.42
C ASP A 53 14.16 3.48 0.04
N ALA A 54 13.17 4.13 -0.59
CA ALA A 54 13.32 4.75 -1.89
C ALA A 54 14.35 5.90 -1.90
N ARG A 55 14.57 6.58 -0.76
CA ARG A 55 15.52 7.70 -0.64
C ARG A 55 16.96 7.22 -0.50
N ALA A 56 17.16 6.05 0.09
CA ALA A 56 18.46 5.39 0.16
C ALA A 56 18.81 4.60 -1.12
N ALA A 57 17.83 4.37 -2.01
CA ALA A 57 18.05 3.67 -3.26
C ALA A 57 18.95 4.50 -4.21
N PRO A 58 19.86 3.85 -4.97
CA PRO A 58 20.72 4.56 -5.91
C PRO A 58 19.91 5.18 -7.03
N VAL A 59 20.29 6.40 -7.46
CA VAL A 59 19.71 7.05 -8.64
C VAL A 59 20.05 6.21 -9.88
N PRO A 60 19.06 5.72 -10.62
CA PRO A 60 19.25 5.02 -11.89
C PRO A 60 20.01 5.85 -12.92
N SER A 61 20.83 5.13 -13.67
CA SER A 61 21.66 5.67 -14.75
C SER A 61 20.79 6.38 -15.78
N GLY A 62 21.05 7.68 -16.01
CA GLY A 62 20.38 8.46 -17.05
C GLY A 62 19.15 9.26 -16.60
N THR A 63 18.75 9.19 -15.32
CA THR A 63 17.75 10.10 -14.76
C THR A 63 18.42 11.36 -14.21
N SER A 64 17.87 12.54 -14.50
CA SER A 64 18.35 13.78 -13.88
C SER A 64 18.05 13.79 -12.36
N PRO A 65 18.85 14.48 -11.53
CA PRO A 65 18.57 14.61 -10.10
C PRO A 65 17.21 15.24 -9.79
N GLU A 66 16.73 16.11 -10.69
CA GLU A 66 15.43 16.79 -10.59
C GLU A 66 14.27 15.82 -10.81
N GLU A 67 14.28 15.07 -11.92
CA GLU A 67 13.26 14.03 -12.22
C GLU A 67 13.22 12.96 -11.13
N HIS A 68 14.37 12.59 -10.57
CA HIS A 68 14.41 11.63 -9.47
C HIS A 68 13.80 12.22 -8.18
N GLY A 69 14.01 13.50 -7.91
CA GLY A 69 13.40 14.20 -6.78
C GLY A 69 11.88 14.32 -6.91
N GLU A 70 11.37 14.58 -8.11
CA GLU A 70 9.93 14.59 -8.40
C GLU A 70 9.30 13.21 -8.18
N TRP A 71 9.94 12.15 -8.69
CA TRP A 71 9.50 10.78 -8.45
C TRP A 71 9.41 10.44 -6.95
N LEU A 72 10.42 10.82 -6.15
CA LEU A 72 10.41 10.57 -4.71
C LEU A 72 9.27 11.31 -4.00
N ARG A 73 8.97 12.56 -4.39
CA ARG A 73 7.83 13.30 -3.84
C ARG A 73 6.50 12.63 -4.14
N MET A 74 6.34 12.12 -5.36
CA MET A 74 5.16 11.37 -5.77
C MET A 74 5.05 10.05 -5.01
N TRP A 75 6.16 9.30 -4.89
CA TRP A 75 6.22 8.05 -4.14
C TRP A 75 5.85 8.24 -2.66
N ASP A 76 6.26 9.35 -2.04
CA ASP A 76 5.91 9.67 -0.65
C ASP A 76 4.39 9.85 -0.42
N GLN A 77 3.60 10.11 -1.48
CA GLN A 77 2.13 10.19 -1.42
C GLN A 77 1.45 8.81 -1.59
N VAL A 78 2.16 7.81 -2.11
CA VAL A 78 1.57 6.50 -2.41
C VAL A 78 1.32 5.73 -1.10
N SER A 79 0.05 5.36 -0.85
CA SER A 79 -0.34 4.56 0.31
C SER A 79 -0.53 3.08 -0.05
N LEU A 80 0.42 2.24 0.34
CA LEU A 80 0.40 0.78 0.09
C LEU A 80 0.19 -0.06 1.36
N GLY A 81 0.14 0.58 2.53
CA GLY A 81 0.22 -0.09 3.84
C GLY A 81 -0.92 -1.06 4.15
N GLU A 82 -2.08 -0.86 3.52
CA GLU A 82 -3.27 -1.69 3.72
C GLU A 82 -3.36 -2.86 2.73
N LEU A 83 -2.44 -2.94 1.76
CA LEU A 83 -2.46 -3.97 0.74
C LEU A 83 -1.87 -5.28 1.24
N TYR A 84 -2.49 -6.39 0.84
CA TYR A 84 -2.07 -7.72 1.23
C TYR A 84 -0.62 -8.01 0.82
N GLY A 85 0.19 -8.45 1.78
CA GLY A 85 1.60 -8.79 1.54
C GLY A 85 2.56 -7.60 1.60
N PHE A 86 2.10 -6.38 1.87
CA PHE A 86 2.99 -5.26 2.18
C PHE A 86 3.81 -5.54 3.47
N PRO A 87 5.11 -5.17 3.56
CA PRO A 87 5.96 -4.50 2.57
C PRO A 87 6.79 -5.46 1.69
N VAL A 88 6.42 -6.74 1.58
CA VAL A 88 7.25 -7.77 0.93
C VAL A 88 7.59 -7.44 -0.52
N TRP A 89 6.66 -6.81 -1.25
CA TRP A 89 6.77 -6.48 -2.67
C TRP A 89 6.93 -4.96 -2.93
N GLU A 90 7.14 -4.15 -1.88
CA GLU A 90 7.16 -2.67 -1.96
C GLU A 90 8.19 -2.16 -2.98
N LYS A 91 9.36 -2.80 -3.04
CA LYS A 91 10.43 -2.46 -4.00
C LYS A 91 10.02 -2.74 -5.45
N GLU A 92 9.42 -3.89 -5.71
CA GLU A 92 9.00 -4.29 -7.05
C GLU A 92 7.93 -3.35 -7.59
N VAL A 93 6.98 -2.92 -6.75
CA VAL A 93 5.97 -1.94 -7.11
C VAL A 93 6.58 -0.56 -7.37
N HIS A 94 7.50 -0.11 -6.51
CA HIS A 94 8.27 1.13 -6.74
C HIS A 94 8.96 1.11 -8.11
N ASP A 95 9.72 0.04 -8.40
CA ASP A 95 10.49 -0.06 -9.65
C ASP A 95 9.57 -0.13 -10.89
N LEU A 96 8.45 -0.83 -10.79
CA LEU A 96 7.45 -0.95 -11.85
C LEU A 96 6.77 0.38 -12.16
N LEU A 97 6.30 1.09 -11.14
CA LEU A 97 5.63 2.38 -11.30
C LEU A 97 6.58 3.42 -11.88
N ARG A 98 7.82 3.46 -11.35
CA ARG A 98 8.85 4.35 -11.88
C ARG A 98 9.14 4.09 -13.36
N ALA A 99 9.31 2.83 -13.75
CA ALA A 99 9.63 2.47 -15.13
C ALA A 99 8.52 2.87 -16.12
N ASN A 100 7.28 2.93 -15.65
CA ASN A 100 6.10 3.26 -16.47
C ASN A 100 5.58 4.69 -16.25
N LEU A 101 6.25 5.49 -15.42
CA LEU A 101 5.78 6.82 -15.02
C LEU A 101 5.49 7.73 -16.21
N GLY A 102 6.35 7.71 -17.24
CA GLY A 102 6.14 8.52 -18.45
C GLY A 102 4.88 8.15 -19.21
N VAL A 103 4.54 6.86 -19.27
CA VAL A 103 3.31 6.37 -19.91
C VAL A 103 2.10 6.71 -19.06
N LEU A 104 2.17 6.48 -17.75
CA LEU A 104 1.08 6.82 -16.82
C LEU A 104 0.75 8.31 -16.86
N ARG A 105 1.78 9.18 -16.85
CA ARG A 105 1.62 10.62 -16.99
C ARG A 105 1.00 11.00 -18.34
N SER A 106 1.41 10.35 -19.42
CA SER A 106 0.82 10.59 -20.75
C SER A 106 -0.66 10.24 -20.79
N VAL A 107 -1.07 9.15 -20.14
CA VAL A 107 -2.48 8.75 -20.03
C VAL A 107 -3.24 9.80 -19.23
N PHE A 108 -2.75 10.17 -18.05
CA PHE A 108 -3.37 11.21 -17.22
C PHE A 108 -3.56 12.52 -18.00
N LEU A 109 -2.50 13.00 -18.67
CA LEU A 109 -2.56 14.24 -19.44
C LEU A 109 -3.50 14.17 -20.65
N ALA A 110 -3.72 12.98 -21.22
CA ALA A 110 -4.66 12.82 -22.33
C ALA A 110 -6.11 13.07 -21.88
N TYR A 111 -6.47 12.59 -20.69
CA TYR A 111 -7.79 12.82 -20.10
C TYR A 111 -7.92 14.23 -19.52
N ALA A 112 -6.90 14.73 -18.80
CA ALA A 112 -6.87 16.10 -18.27
C ALA A 112 -6.89 17.19 -19.37
N ALA A 113 -6.45 16.88 -20.59
CA ALA A 113 -6.51 17.80 -21.73
C ALA A 113 -7.84 17.74 -22.48
N SER A 114 -8.77 16.86 -22.08
CA SER A 114 -10.09 16.74 -22.72
C SER A 114 -11.01 17.90 -22.34
N SER A 115 -10.79 18.51 -21.18
CA SER A 115 -11.51 19.70 -20.74
C SER A 115 -11.23 20.92 -21.63
N LEU A 116 -12.31 21.52 -22.14
CA LEU A 116 -12.30 22.77 -22.88
C LEU A 116 -12.07 23.99 -21.97
N VAL A 117 -12.10 23.82 -20.64
CA VAL A 117 -12.07 24.89 -19.64
C VAL A 117 -11.22 24.47 -18.44
N GLY A 118 -9.96 24.91 -18.40
CA GLY A 118 -9.08 24.69 -17.26
C GLY A 118 -7.62 24.49 -17.67
N PRO A 119 -6.69 24.38 -16.71
CA PRO A 119 -5.33 23.93 -16.97
C PRO A 119 -5.36 22.48 -17.45
N SER A 120 -4.65 22.15 -18.53
CA SER A 120 -4.56 20.80 -19.13
C SER A 120 -3.76 19.79 -18.28
N THR A 121 -3.72 20.02 -16.97
CA THR A 121 -2.97 19.26 -15.96
C THR A 121 -3.86 18.85 -14.80
N LEU A 122 -5.15 19.16 -14.87
CA LEU A 122 -6.16 18.86 -13.87
C LEU A 122 -7.16 17.88 -14.47
N ILE A 123 -7.56 16.87 -13.71
CA ILE A 123 -8.63 15.95 -14.10
C ILE A 123 -9.83 16.17 -13.19
N ASP A 124 -11.01 16.36 -13.76
CA ASP A 124 -12.26 16.39 -12.99
C ASP A 124 -12.88 14.99 -12.85
N LEU A 125 -13.99 14.90 -12.11
CA LEU A 125 -14.64 13.61 -11.84
C LEU A 125 -15.28 13.02 -13.10
N ASP A 126 -15.72 13.84 -14.05
CA ASP A 126 -16.34 13.39 -15.29
C ASP A 126 -15.25 12.82 -16.23
N GLU A 127 -14.09 13.47 -16.31
CA GLU A 127 -12.93 12.97 -17.05
C GLU A 127 -12.36 11.68 -16.44
N LEU A 128 -12.35 11.55 -15.11
CA LEU A 128 -11.98 10.29 -14.46
C LEU A 128 -12.99 9.19 -14.81
N HIS A 129 -14.29 9.49 -14.86
CA HIS A 129 -15.31 8.52 -15.23
C HIS A 129 -15.10 8.01 -16.66
N ASP A 130 -14.81 8.91 -17.61
CA ASP A 130 -14.51 8.54 -18.99
C ASP A 130 -13.28 7.62 -19.07
N PHE A 131 -12.21 7.91 -18.33
CA PHE A 131 -11.05 7.01 -18.21
C PHE A 131 -11.43 5.62 -17.71
N VAL A 132 -12.25 5.54 -16.65
CA VAL A 132 -12.67 4.26 -16.04
C VAL A 132 -13.49 3.42 -17.01
N VAL A 133 -14.42 4.05 -17.74
CA VAL A 133 -15.28 3.39 -18.73
C VAL A 133 -14.46 2.91 -19.92
N GLU A 134 -13.56 3.75 -20.46
CA GLU A 134 -12.77 3.42 -21.65
C GLU A 134 -11.72 2.33 -21.40
N THR A 135 -11.15 2.31 -20.19
CA THR A 135 -10.15 1.29 -19.82
C THR A 135 -10.77 0.00 -19.28
N GLY A 136 -12.07 0.00 -18.97
CA GLY A 136 -12.75 -1.13 -18.36
C GLY A 136 -12.17 -1.48 -16.98
N LEU A 137 -11.83 -0.47 -16.19
CA LEU A 137 -11.15 -0.63 -14.90
C LEU A 137 -12.04 -1.26 -13.83
N GLU A 138 -13.37 -1.19 -14.00
CA GLU A 138 -14.33 -1.73 -13.05
C GLU A 138 -14.28 -3.26 -12.97
N THR A 139 -14.27 -3.78 -11.75
CA THR A 139 -14.33 -5.22 -11.46
C THR A 139 -15.40 -5.53 -10.42
N GLU A 140 -15.75 -6.81 -10.23
CA GLU A 140 -16.83 -7.27 -9.34
C GLU A 140 -16.69 -6.82 -7.87
N GLY A 141 -15.50 -6.36 -7.44
CA GLY A 141 -15.25 -5.81 -6.10
C GLY A 141 -14.69 -4.40 -6.08
N TYR A 142 -14.53 -3.76 -7.24
CA TYR A 142 -13.92 -2.43 -7.37
C TYR A 142 -14.62 -1.66 -8.49
N GLY A 143 -15.71 -0.97 -8.11
CA GLY A 143 -16.55 -0.22 -9.03
C GLY A 143 -16.47 1.29 -8.79
N TRP A 144 -17.20 2.04 -9.62
CA TRP A 144 -17.19 3.50 -9.66
C TRP A 144 -17.27 4.19 -8.29
N GLN A 145 -18.17 3.75 -7.40
CA GLN A 145 -18.31 4.35 -6.06
C GLN A 145 -17.03 4.28 -5.22
N THR A 146 -16.24 3.21 -5.36
CA THR A 146 -14.96 3.08 -4.64
C THR A 146 -13.92 4.03 -5.21
N MET A 147 -13.87 4.16 -6.54
CA MET A 147 -12.96 5.09 -7.23
C MET A 147 -13.32 6.55 -6.95
N THR A 148 -14.62 6.91 -6.92
CA THR A 148 -15.07 8.25 -6.53
C THR A 148 -14.65 8.60 -5.10
N ARG A 149 -14.75 7.64 -4.16
CA ARG A 149 -14.29 7.86 -2.79
C ARG A 149 -12.78 8.10 -2.74
N GLN A 150 -12.00 7.33 -3.49
CA GLN A 150 -10.54 7.50 -3.57
C GLN A 150 -10.15 8.84 -4.20
N TYR A 151 -10.86 9.28 -5.25
CA TYR A 151 -10.72 10.61 -5.83
C TYR A 151 -10.96 11.70 -4.79
N GLN A 152 -12.05 11.60 -4.03
CA GLN A 152 -12.36 12.56 -2.98
C GLN A 152 -11.31 12.55 -1.87
N GLU A 153 -10.84 11.37 -1.46
CA GLU A 153 -9.80 11.21 -0.44
C GLU A 153 -8.45 11.80 -0.87
N ALA A 154 -8.05 11.59 -2.13
CA ALA A 154 -6.88 12.20 -2.72
C ALA A 154 -7.01 13.74 -2.77
N ASN A 155 -8.21 14.23 -3.09
CA ASN A 155 -8.51 15.66 -3.16
C ASN A 155 -8.75 16.34 -1.79
N LEU A 156 -8.78 15.60 -0.67
CA LEU A 156 -9.00 16.20 0.67
C LEU A 156 -7.93 17.21 1.09
N GLY A 157 -6.76 17.16 0.46
CA GLY A 157 -5.68 18.14 0.65
C GLY A 157 -5.86 19.46 -0.08
N SER A 158 -6.76 19.50 -1.08
CA SER A 158 -7.04 20.66 -1.93
C SER A 158 -8.41 21.27 -1.61
N ASN A 159 -8.58 22.55 -1.95
CA ASN A 159 -9.84 23.30 -1.77
C ASN A 159 -10.67 23.39 -3.06
N ASP A 160 -10.33 22.61 -4.09
CA ASP A 160 -11.01 22.60 -5.38
C ASP A 160 -11.70 21.25 -5.66
N ALA A 161 -12.23 21.09 -6.86
CA ALA A 161 -12.99 19.91 -7.28
C ALA A 161 -12.22 19.03 -8.27
N VAL A 162 -10.92 19.25 -8.41
CA VAL A 162 -10.08 18.72 -9.50
C VAL A 162 -8.82 18.10 -8.93
N LEU A 163 -8.39 16.96 -9.47
CA LEU A 163 -7.13 16.34 -9.05
C LEU A 163 -5.97 16.87 -9.87
N GLU A 164 -4.88 17.26 -9.18
CA GLU A 164 -3.60 17.50 -9.81
C GLU A 164 -2.80 16.21 -10.03
N LEU A 165 -1.91 16.18 -11.02
CA LEU A 165 -1.05 15.01 -11.32
C LEU A 165 -0.25 14.49 -10.12
N HIS A 166 0.08 15.36 -9.16
CA HIS A 166 0.85 15.00 -7.97
C HIS A 166 -0.02 14.49 -6.81
N GLU A 167 -1.34 14.54 -6.98
CA GLU A 167 -2.38 14.03 -6.07
C GLU A 167 -3.01 12.74 -6.61
N PHE A 168 -2.69 12.36 -7.85
CA PHE A 168 -3.13 11.14 -8.53
C PHE A 168 -2.30 9.91 -8.15
#